data_AF-A0AAN6SP12-F1
#
_entry.id   AF-A0AAN6SP12-F1
#
_cell.length_a   1.000
_cell.length_b   1.000
_cell.length_c   1.000
_cell.angle_alpha   90.00
_cell.angle_beta   90.00
_cell.angle_gamma   90.00
#
_symmetry.space_group_name_H-M   'P 1'
#
loop_
_entity.id
_entity.type
_entity.pdbx_description
1 polymer ?
#
loop_
_entity_poly.entity_id
_entity_poly.type
_entity_poly.pdbx_seq_one_letter_code
_entity_poly.pdbx_strand_id
1 'polypeptide(L)'
;MWPWRSLIIALGFWPIAMSAPDGEFPIYRFKDCVARFQTPRVDPATGVRQSTVEARVTDTTWTQDVQSVTNTFKDFSNAYRQNDALWLSGSTALYYSNFLDATKCGLLINPQSGLNEDDTAISIILPTGLEKLQRVSADLSELSAPDRLATTGIAGLNGQMDRLDYVYTTGKYLKESIKDWQDDSKSLWRQPSTEMGFTAYNADGDPVIIMVDIV
;
A
#
# COMPACT_ATOMS: atom_id res chain seq x y z
N MET A 1 0.66 -50.21 59.58
CA MET A 1 -0.59 -50.30 58.79
C MET A 1 -1.41 -49.05 59.07
N TRP A 2 -1.41 -48.11 58.13
CA TRP A 2 -2.46 -47.12 57.81
C TRP A 2 -1.86 -46.22 56.70
N PRO A 3 -2.33 -46.29 55.46
CA PRO A 3 -1.75 -45.53 54.36
C PRO A 3 -2.44 -44.17 54.25
N TRP A 4 -1.66 -43.10 54.23
CA TRP A 4 -2.14 -41.80 53.76
C TRP A 4 -2.17 -41.82 52.25
N ARG A 5 -3.39 -41.72 51.70
CA ARG A 5 -3.66 -41.62 50.27
C ARG A 5 -3.29 -40.23 49.79
N SER A 6 -2.38 -40.16 48.82
CA SER A 6 -2.18 -38.98 48.00
C SER A 6 -3.45 -38.70 47.20
N LEU A 7 -4.08 -37.54 47.46
CA LEU A 7 -5.11 -36.97 46.62
C LEU A 7 -4.42 -36.34 45.40
N ILE A 8 -4.32 -37.09 44.30
CA ILE A 8 -3.94 -36.51 43.01
C ILE A 8 -5.19 -35.83 42.46
N ILE A 9 -5.26 -34.51 42.63
CA ILE A 9 -6.18 -33.68 41.88
C ILE A 9 -5.60 -33.60 40.46
N ALA A 10 -6.08 -34.48 39.58
CA ALA A 10 -5.88 -34.34 38.14
C ALA A 10 -6.75 -33.18 37.64
N LEU A 11 -6.27 -31.94 37.82
CA LEU A 11 -6.76 -30.82 37.04
C LEU A 11 -6.23 -31.03 35.62
N GLY A 12 -7.15 -31.42 34.73
CA GLY A 12 -6.91 -31.51 33.30
C GLY A 12 -6.46 -30.17 32.76
N PHE A 13 -5.15 -29.97 32.66
CA PHE A 13 -4.58 -29.08 31.68
C PHE A 13 -4.58 -29.84 30.36
N TRP A 14 -5.64 -29.68 29.58
CA TRP A 14 -5.45 -29.73 28.13
C TRP A 14 -4.58 -28.51 27.79
N PRO A 15 -3.36 -28.69 27.28
CA PRO A 15 -2.76 -27.63 26.52
C PRO A 15 -3.63 -27.50 25.28
N ILE A 16 -4.52 -26.51 25.24
CA ILE A 16 -4.86 -25.91 23.97
C ILE A 16 -3.58 -25.23 23.53
N ALA A 17 -2.67 -26.02 22.94
CA ALA A 17 -1.71 -25.49 22.02
C ALA A 17 -2.57 -24.95 20.87
N MET A 18 -2.94 -23.68 20.96
CA MET A 18 -3.18 -22.90 19.76
C MET A 18 -1.84 -22.93 19.03
N SER A 19 -1.65 -23.93 18.16
CA SER A 19 -0.69 -23.80 17.09
C SER A 19 -1.05 -22.49 16.41
N ALA A 20 -0.19 -21.48 16.54
CA ALA A 20 -0.20 -20.38 15.60
C ALA A 20 -0.28 -21.03 14.21
N PRO A 21 -1.17 -20.60 13.32
CA PRO A 21 -1.22 -21.18 11.99
C PRO A 21 0.20 -21.11 11.42
N ASP A 22 0.77 -22.25 11.05
CA ASP A 22 2.07 -22.37 10.36
C ASP A 22 1.97 -21.80 8.93
N GLY A 23 1.34 -20.62 8.79
CA GLY A 23 1.19 -19.93 7.53
C GLY A 23 2.46 -19.15 7.25
N GLU A 24 3.23 -19.59 6.25
CA GLU A 24 4.21 -18.72 5.61
C GLU A 24 3.44 -17.58 4.93
N PHE A 25 3.52 -16.38 5.50
CA PHE A 25 2.98 -15.20 4.85
C PHE A 25 3.90 -14.82 3.69
N PRO A 26 3.38 -14.65 2.47
CA PRO A 26 4.20 -14.15 1.38
C PRO A 26 4.67 -12.73 1.72
N ILE A 27 5.96 -12.48 1.47
CA ILE A 27 6.62 -11.20 1.74
C ILE A 27 7.03 -10.58 0.41
N TYR A 28 6.61 -9.34 0.18
CA TYR A 28 7.02 -8.56 -0.99
C TYR A 28 7.71 -7.27 -0.56
N ARG A 29 8.66 -6.81 -1.37
CA ARG A 29 9.28 -5.49 -1.16
C ARG A 29 8.48 -4.45 -1.89
N PHE A 30 8.14 -3.38 -1.18
CA PHE A 30 7.31 -2.31 -1.70
C PHE A 30 7.96 -1.61 -2.89
N LYS A 31 9.29 -1.47 -2.91
CA LYS A 31 10.05 -0.91 -4.04
C LYS A 31 9.80 -1.63 -5.38
N ASP A 32 9.44 -2.91 -5.32
CA ASP A 32 9.16 -3.75 -6.49
C ASP A 32 7.66 -3.75 -6.85
N CYS A 33 6.84 -2.99 -6.11
CA CYS A 33 5.40 -2.85 -6.31
C CYS A 33 5.06 -1.50 -6.98
N VAL A 34 3.81 -1.36 -7.42
CA VAL A 34 3.19 -0.05 -7.65
C VAL A 34 1.95 0.10 -6.78
N ALA A 35 1.67 1.32 -6.35
CA ALA A 35 0.58 1.61 -5.44
C ALA A 35 -0.26 2.79 -5.92
N ARG A 36 -1.50 2.81 -5.44
CA ARG A 36 -2.45 3.89 -5.64
C ARG A 36 -3.19 4.19 -4.35
N PHE A 37 -3.36 5.47 -4.07
CA PHE A 37 -4.05 5.99 -2.90
C PHE A 37 -5.38 6.59 -3.33
N GLN A 38 -6.45 6.21 -2.66
CA GLN A 38 -7.78 6.69 -2.96
C GLN A 38 -8.54 6.99 -1.66
N THR A 39 -8.73 8.27 -1.37
CA THR A 39 -9.58 8.71 -0.26
C THR A 39 -11.05 8.49 -0.63
N PRO A 40 -11.89 7.91 0.27
CA PRO A 40 -13.28 7.66 -0.02
C PRO A 40 -14.03 8.95 -0.34
N ARG A 41 -14.78 8.95 -1.44
CA ARG A 41 -15.47 10.13 -1.95
C ARG A 41 -16.93 10.13 -1.53
N VAL A 42 -17.52 11.32 -1.49
CA VAL A 42 -18.97 11.47 -1.40
C VAL A 42 -19.53 11.37 -2.82
N ASP A 43 -20.46 10.45 -3.03
CA ASP A 43 -21.20 10.34 -4.27
C ASP A 43 -22.04 11.63 -4.46
N PRO A 44 -21.83 12.39 -5.54
CA PRO A 44 -22.54 13.65 -5.75
C PRO A 44 -24.04 13.49 -6.01
N ALA A 45 -24.49 12.32 -6.48
CA ALA A 45 -25.89 12.05 -6.76
C ALA A 45 -26.67 11.60 -5.51
N THR A 46 -26.03 10.82 -4.64
CA THR A 46 -26.69 10.25 -3.45
C THR A 46 -26.32 10.96 -2.15
N GLY A 47 -25.22 11.73 -2.13
CA GLY A 47 -24.65 12.33 -0.93
C GLY A 47 -24.04 11.31 0.03
N VAL A 48 -24.00 10.02 -0.34
CA VAL A 48 -23.47 8.94 0.49
C VAL A 48 -21.96 8.88 0.32
N ARG A 49 -21.24 8.79 1.45
CA ARG A 49 -19.79 8.60 1.44
C ARG A 49 -19.45 7.14 1.20
N GLN A 50 -18.56 6.88 0.25
CA GLN A 50 -17.97 5.57 0.04
C GLN A 50 -17.28 5.08 1.31
N SER A 51 -17.34 3.79 1.55
CA SER A 51 -16.46 3.10 2.49
C SER A 51 -15.04 3.00 1.92
N THR A 52 -14.05 2.76 2.79
CA THR A 52 -12.67 2.48 2.36
C THR A 52 -12.58 1.23 1.49
N VAL A 53 -13.47 0.25 1.67
CA VAL A 53 -13.50 -0.95 0.84
C VAL A 53 -13.93 -0.62 -0.59
N GLU A 54 -14.96 0.21 -0.75
CA GLU A 54 -15.45 0.66 -2.07
C GLU A 54 -14.47 1.60 -2.78
N ALA A 55 -13.62 2.29 -2.02
CA ALA A 55 -12.59 3.17 -2.58
C ALA A 55 -11.36 2.39 -3.14
N ARG A 56 -11.26 1.08 -2.91
CA ARG A 56 -10.17 0.25 -3.45
C ARG A 56 -10.25 0.21 -4.98
N VAL A 57 -9.09 0.22 -5.64
CA VAL A 57 -9.04 -0.03 -7.09
C VAL A 57 -8.96 -1.52 -7.31
N THR A 58 -10.04 -2.10 -7.83
CA THR A 58 -10.22 -3.55 -8.01
C THR A 58 -10.21 -3.98 -9.47
N ASP A 59 -10.09 -3.02 -10.39
CA ASP A 59 -9.93 -3.30 -11.82
C ASP A 59 -8.73 -4.22 -12.04
N THR A 60 -8.83 -5.15 -12.98
CA THR A 60 -7.76 -6.10 -13.34
C THR A 60 -7.29 -5.93 -14.78
N THR A 61 -7.86 -4.96 -15.49
CA THR A 61 -7.58 -4.66 -16.89
C THR A 61 -7.37 -3.16 -17.04
N TRP A 62 -6.30 -2.76 -17.70
CA TRP A 62 -5.99 -1.38 -18.01
C TRP A 62 -5.69 -1.22 -19.49
N THR A 63 -6.12 -0.09 -20.05
CA THR A 63 -6.01 0.21 -21.48
C THR A 63 -5.35 1.57 -21.71
N GLN A 64 -4.54 2.03 -20.76
CA GLN A 64 -3.94 3.37 -20.82
C GLN A 64 -2.92 3.40 -21.96
N ASP A 65 -2.82 4.53 -22.64
CA ASP A 65 -1.86 4.77 -23.71
C ASP A 65 -1.02 6.02 -23.41
N VAL A 66 0.00 6.26 -24.24
CA VAL A 66 0.92 7.39 -24.02
C VAL A 66 0.16 8.71 -24.00
N GLN A 67 -0.86 8.88 -24.85
CA GLN A 67 -1.60 10.13 -24.95
C GLN A 67 -2.49 10.35 -23.72
N SER A 68 -3.17 9.31 -23.23
CA SER A 68 -4.04 9.39 -22.06
C SER A 68 -3.25 9.70 -20.79
N VAL A 69 -2.07 9.10 -20.63
CA VAL A 69 -1.13 9.41 -19.55
C VAL A 69 -0.59 10.84 -19.68
N THR A 70 -0.22 11.27 -20.88
CA THR A 70 0.27 12.64 -21.14
C THR A 70 -0.78 13.69 -20.80
N ASN A 71 -2.02 13.47 -21.22
CA ASN A 71 -3.13 14.38 -20.93
C ASN A 71 -3.41 14.47 -19.42
N THR A 72 -3.26 13.37 -18.69
CA THR A 72 -3.41 13.35 -17.23
C THR A 72 -2.37 14.22 -16.53
N PHE A 73 -1.13 14.26 -17.03
CA PHE A 73 -0.12 15.16 -16.48
C PHE A 73 -0.39 16.63 -16.84
N LYS A 74 -0.93 16.90 -18.03
CA LYS A 74 -1.30 18.27 -18.44
C LYS A 74 -2.47 18.85 -17.64
N ASP A 75 -3.44 18.02 -17.26
CA ASP A 75 -4.58 18.40 -16.40
C ASP A 75 -4.44 17.77 -15.01
N PHE A 76 -3.36 18.04 -14.28
CA PHE A 76 -3.12 17.38 -13.00
C PHE A 76 -4.21 17.61 -11.94
N SER A 77 -4.91 18.76 -12.01
CA SER A 77 -6.05 19.08 -11.14
C SER A 77 -7.32 18.29 -11.49
N ASN A 78 -7.31 17.55 -12.59
CA ASN A 78 -8.39 16.70 -13.07
C ASN A 78 -9.71 17.48 -13.13
N ALA A 79 -9.67 18.68 -13.74
CA ALA A 79 -10.75 19.65 -13.70
C ALA A 79 -12.11 19.08 -14.17
N TYR A 80 -12.08 18.03 -14.99
CA TYR A 80 -13.26 17.36 -15.54
C TYR A 80 -13.41 15.89 -15.14
N ARG A 81 -12.61 15.39 -14.20
CA ARG A 81 -12.62 13.97 -13.78
C ARG A 81 -12.37 12.98 -14.93
N GLN A 82 -11.65 13.40 -15.95
CA GLN A 82 -11.32 12.60 -17.14
C GLN A 82 -9.94 11.97 -17.07
N ASN A 83 -9.16 12.30 -16.04
CA ASN A 83 -7.82 11.76 -15.90
C ASN A 83 -7.84 10.26 -15.66
N ASP A 84 -6.85 9.64 -16.30
CA ASP A 84 -6.54 8.26 -16.13
C ASP A 84 -6.07 7.94 -14.72
N ALA A 85 -6.32 6.70 -14.32
CA ALA A 85 -5.84 6.19 -13.05
C ALA A 85 -4.31 5.91 -13.12
N LEU A 86 -3.47 6.88 -12.74
CA LEU A 86 -2.02 6.66 -12.66
C LEU A 86 -1.60 5.92 -11.37
N TRP A 87 -0.43 5.28 -11.42
CA TRP A 87 0.15 4.43 -10.39
C TRP A 87 1.54 4.91 -9.99
N LEU A 88 1.83 4.86 -8.69
CA LEU A 88 3.10 5.30 -8.10
C LEU A 88 4.00 4.10 -7.82
N SER A 89 5.27 4.17 -8.21
CA SER A 89 6.24 3.09 -8.03
C SER A 89 6.89 3.14 -6.66
N GLY A 90 6.99 1.99 -6.00
CA GLY A 90 7.87 1.81 -4.85
C GLY A 90 7.66 2.78 -3.69
N SER A 91 8.71 2.96 -2.89
CA SER A 91 8.71 3.88 -1.74
C SER A 91 8.38 5.33 -2.13
N THR A 92 8.63 5.74 -3.39
CA THR A 92 8.19 7.06 -3.92
C THR A 92 6.69 7.29 -3.71
N ALA A 93 5.88 6.23 -3.78
CA ALA A 93 4.45 6.29 -3.52
C ALA A 93 4.12 6.79 -2.09
N LEU A 94 4.91 6.38 -1.08
CA LEU A 94 4.71 6.77 0.32
C LEU A 94 5.17 8.19 0.60
N TYR A 95 6.22 8.64 -0.07
CA TYR A 95 6.68 10.03 -0.01
C TYR A 95 5.69 10.96 -0.70
N TYR A 96 5.18 10.56 -1.87
CA TYR A 96 4.18 11.30 -2.62
C TYR A 96 2.87 11.48 -1.85
N SER A 97 2.42 10.44 -1.15
CA SER A 97 1.20 10.47 -0.34
C SER A 97 1.39 11.07 1.06
N ASN A 98 2.59 11.56 1.38
CA ASN A 98 2.95 12.16 2.67
C ASN A 98 2.90 11.21 3.89
N PHE A 99 2.87 9.88 3.69
CA PHE A 99 3.01 8.92 4.81
C PHE A 99 4.45 8.88 5.31
N LEU A 100 5.42 9.05 4.40
CA LEU A 100 6.83 9.24 4.72
C LEU A 100 7.26 10.66 4.32
N ASP A 101 8.20 11.22 5.07
CA ASP A 101 8.71 12.57 4.86
C ASP A 101 9.80 12.58 3.77
N ALA A 102 9.45 13.09 2.59
CA ALA A 102 10.34 13.18 1.43
C ALA A 102 11.58 14.06 1.69
N THR A 103 11.46 15.06 2.58
CA THR A 103 12.53 16.03 2.84
C THR A 103 13.73 15.40 3.52
N LYS A 104 13.52 14.34 4.30
CA LYS A 104 14.58 13.61 5.00
C LYS A 104 15.51 12.86 4.05
N CYS A 105 15.01 12.47 2.88
CA CYS A 105 15.77 11.73 1.87
C CYS A 105 16.26 12.63 0.72
N GLY A 106 16.09 13.96 0.82
CA GLY A 106 16.48 14.90 -0.23
C GLY A 106 15.66 14.77 -1.52
N LEU A 107 14.47 14.15 -1.47
CA LEU A 107 13.61 13.97 -2.62
C LEU A 107 12.82 15.25 -2.90
N LEU A 108 12.91 15.77 -4.12
CA LEU A 108 12.15 16.94 -4.60
C LEU A 108 10.74 16.52 -5.05
N ILE A 109 9.94 16.00 -4.12
CA ILE A 109 8.54 15.61 -4.36
C ILE A 109 7.66 16.59 -3.59
N ASN A 110 6.67 17.18 -4.26
CA ASN A 110 5.61 17.94 -3.60
C ASN A 110 4.51 16.97 -3.16
N PRO A 111 4.38 16.64 -1.87
CA PRO A 111 3.46 15.61 -1.42
C PRO A 111 2.00 16.06 -1.52
N GLN A 112 1.10 15.11 -1.77
CA GLN A 112 -0.35 15.31 -1.69
C GLN A 112 -0.84 14.92 -0.30
N SER A 113 -0.84 15.88 0.64
CA SER A 113 -1.21 15.65 2.04
C SER A 113 -2.62 15.08 2.23
N GLY A 114 -3.57 15.38 1.32
CA GLY A 114 -4.94 14.83 1.36
C GLY A 114 -5.05 13.32 1.09
N LEU A 115 -3.94 12.65 0.77
CA LEU A 115 -3.85 11.18 0.66
C LEU A 115 -3.41 10.52 1.97
N ASN A 116 -2.94 11.28 2.97
CA ASN A 116 -2.49 10.76 4.26
C ASN A 116 -3.62 10.70 5.29
N GLU A 117 -4.78 10.18 4.89
CA GLU A 117 -5.94 10.01 5.77
C GLU A 117 -6.09 8.56 6.23
N ASP A 118 -6.60 8.34 7.44
CA ASP A 118 -6.73 6.99 8.04
C ASP A 118 -7.59 6.05 7.18
N ASP A 119 -8.59 6.59 6.51
CA ASP A 119 -9.54 5.86 5.69
C ASP A 119 -9.16 5.82 4.20
N THR A 120 -7.98 6.32 3.84
CA THR A 120 -7.43 6.19 2.49
C THR A 120 -7.25 4.72 2.15
N ALA A 121 -7.85 4.28 1.05
CA ALA A 121 -7.61 2.97 0.49
C ALA A 121 -6.25 2.97 -0.23
N ILE A 122 -5.41 1.99 0.09
CA ILE A 122 -4.10 1.81 -0.55
C ILE A 122 -4.17 0.49 -1.33
N SER A 123 -4.22 0.60 -2.65
CA SER A 123 -4.23 -0.56 -3.56
C SER A 123 -2.83 -0.77 -4.10
N ILE A 124 -2.31 -1.99 -4.03
CA ILE A 124 -0.91 -2.31 -4.35
C ILE A 124 -0.90 -3.47 -5.35
N ILE A 125 -0.29 -3.24 -6.52
CA ILE A 125 0.02 -4.31 -7.48
C ILE A 125 1.34 -4.94 -7.06
N LEU A 126 1.30 -6.24 -6.84
CA LEU A 126 2.46 -7.07 -6.52
C LEU A 126 3.35 -7.27 -7.76
N PRO A 127 4.63 -7.65 -7.58
CA PRO A 127 5.53 -7.95 -8.69
C PRO A 127 4.95 -8.95 -9.71
N THR A 128 4.22 -9.97 -9.23
CA THR A 128 3.58 -10.99 -10.09
C THR A 128 2.52 -10.39 -11.03
N GLY A 129 1.86 -9.31 -10.63
CA GLY A 129 0.95 -8.55 -11.48
C GLY A 129 1.69 -7.66 -12.46
N LEU A 130 2.75 -7.00 -11.99
CA LEU A 130 3.57 -6.14 -12.83
C LEU A 130 4.23 -6.88 -14.01
N GLU A 131 4.55 -8.16 -13.85
CA GLU A 131 5.04 -9.01 -14.95
C GLU A 131 4.02 -9.19 -16.08
N LYS A 132 2.73 -9.00 -15.79
CA LYS A 132 1.61 -9.15 -16.75
C LYS A 132 1.18 -7.80 -17.34
N LEU A 133 1.75 -6.70 -16.86
CA LEU A 133 1.37 -5.34 -17.24
C LEU A 133 2.54 -4.59 -17.90
N GLN A 134 2.20 -3.78 -18.89
CA GLN A 134 3.10 -2.80 -19.46
C GLN A 134 2.95 -1.48 -18.72
N ARG A 135 4.08 -0.91 -18.29
CA ARG A 135 4.13 0.48 -17.81
C ARG A 135 4.06 1.44 -19.00
N VAL A 136 3.21 2.43 -18.89
CA VAL A 136 2.98 3.45 -19.91
C VAL A 136 3.42 4.80 -19.37
N SER A 137 4.42 5.40 -20.03
CA SER A 137 4.95 6.71 -19.68
C SER A 137 4.31 7.81 -20.54
N ALA A 138 4.29 9.03 -20.01
CA ALA A 138 3.90 10.21 -20.78
C ALA A 138 4.93 10.54 -21.88
N ASP A 139 4.47 11.23 -22.93
CA ASP A 139 5.36 11.92 -23.86
C ASP A 139 5.92 13.18 -23.19
N LEU A 140 7.17 13.09 -22.74
CA LEU A 140 7.87 14.18 -22.07
C LEU A 140 8.07 15.41 -22.97
N SER A 141 8.00 15.27 -24.30
CA SER A 141 8.15 16.40 -25.23
C SER A 141 6.94 17.34 -25.19
N GLU A 142 5.79 16.85 -24.76
CA GLU A 142 4.55 17.62 -24.65
C GLU A 142 4.33 18.24 -23.26
N LEU A 143 5.22 17.97 -22.31
CA LEU A 143 5.10 18.39 -20.92
C LEU A 143 5.97 19.62 -20.61
N SER A 144 5.45 20.50 -19.77
CA SER A 144 6.24 21.62 -19.24
C SER A 144 7.40 21.08 -18.37
N ALA A 145 8.43 21.89 -18.10
CA ALA A 145 9.51 21.46 -17.21
C ALA A 145 9.02 21.06 -15.80
N PRO A 146 8.11 21.80 -15.15
CA PRO A 146 7.45 21.36 -13.92
C PRO A 146 6.73 20.01 -14.06
N ASP A 147 5.94 19.83 -15.11
CA ASP A 147 5.14 18.60 -15.28
C ASP A 147 6.04 17.37 -15.53
N ARG A 148 7.14 17.55 -16.26
CA ARG A 148 8.14 16.48 -16.46
C ARG A 148 8.71 15.99 -15.13
N LEU A 149 9.04 16.88 -14.21
CA LEU A 149 9.54 16.48 -12.89
C LEU A 149 8.49 15.68 -12.11
N ALA A 150 7.22 16.05 -12.25
CA ALA A 150 6.10 15.36 -11.63
C ALA A 150 5.85 13.95 -12.19
N THR A 151 6.42 13.56 -13.34
CA THR A 151 6.28 12.20 -13.89
C THR A 151 7.10 11.14 -13.15
N THR A 152 8.06 11.54 -12.31
CA THR A 152 9.01 10.63 -11.70
C THR A 152 8.32 9.58 -10.83
N GLY A 153 8.46 8.31 -11.19
CA GLY A 153 7.86 7.19 -10.48
C GLY A 153 6.34 7.03 -10.68
N ILE A 154 5.73 7.82 -11.56
CA ILE A 154 4.30 7.75 -11.88
C ILE A 154 4.13 7.20 -13.30
N ALA A 155 3.26 6.20 -13.48
CA ALA A 155 2.99 5.60 -14.78
C ALA A 155 1.50 5.22 -14.93
N GLY A 156 1.04 5.18 -16.18
CA GLY A 156 -0.14 4.39 -16.53
C GLY A 156 0.22 2.92 -16.70
N LEU A 157 -0.81 2.08 -16.84
CA LEU A 157 -0.71 0.64 -17.04
C LEU A 157 -1.53 0.21 -18.25
N ASN A 158 -1.05 -0.81 -18.93
CA ASN A 158 -1.76 -1.47 -20.03
C ASN A 158 -1.58 -2.99 -19.92
N GLY A 159 -2.67 -3.73 -20.08
CA GLY A 159 -2.68 -5.18 -19.98
C GLY A 159 -3.72 -5.68 -19.00
N GLN A 160 -3.60 -6.95 -18.63
CA GLN A 160 -4.51 -7.64 -17.73
C GLN A 160 -3.72 -8.50 -16.75
N MET A 161 -4.19 -8.55 -15.51
CA MET A 161 -3.60 -9.43 -14.48
C MET A 161 -4.69 -10.13 -13.66
N ASP A 162 -4.28 -10.99 -12.73
CA ASP A 162 -5.20 -11.75 -11.90
C ASP A 162 -5.59 -10.97 -10.64
N ARG A 163 -6.76 -11.29 -10.09
CA ARG A 163 -7.24 -10.68 -8.83
C ARG A 163 -6.31 -10.88 -7.63
N LEU A 164 -5.48 -11.93 -7.66
CA LEU A 164 -4.53 -12.26 -6.59
C LEU A 164 -3.20 -11.51 -6.72
N ASP A 165 -2.98 -10.81 -7.83
CA ASP A 165 -1.82 -9.93 -8.00
C ASP A 165 -1.99 -8.57 -7.28
N TYR A 166 -3.14 -8.38 -6.65
CA TYR A 166 -3.47 -7.20 -5.85
C TYR A 166 -3.50 -7.50 -4.37
N VAL A 167 -3.01 -6.53 -3.60
CA VAL A 167 -3.28 -6.44 -2.17
C VAL A 167 -3.74 -5.05 -1.77
N TYR A 168 -4.44 -4.99 -0.65
CA TYR A 168 -5.05 -3.78 -0.13
C TYR A 168 -4.66 -3.56 1.32
N THR A 169 -4.42 -2.30 1.67
CA THR A 169 -4.36 -1.88 3.07
C THR A 169 -5.06 -0.52 3.22
N THR A 170 -5.03 0.04 4.43
CA THR A 170 -5.60 1.35 4.73
C THR A 170 -4.53 2.29 5.27
N GLY A 171 -4.78 3.60 5.16
CA GLY A 171 -3.90 4.60 5.76
C GLY A 171 -3.71 4.38 7.27
N LYS A 172 -4.76 3.95 7.97
CA LYS A 172 -4.69 3.59 9.39
C LYS A 172 -3.64 2.51 9.67
N TYR A 173 -3.72 1.36 9.00
CA TYR A 173 -2.79 0.24 9.26
C TYR A 173 -1.35 0.59 8.88
N LEU A 174 -1.18 1.36 7.81
CA LEU A 174 0.14 1.86 7.42
C LEU A 174 0.71 2.83 8.47
N LYS A 175 -0.10 3.76 9.00
CA LYS A 175 0.32 4.69 10.07
C LYS A 175 0.69 3.96 11.37
N GLU A 176 -0.10 2.96 11.75
CA GLU A 176 0.20 2.10 12.91
C GLU A 176 1.56 1.41 12.73
N SER A 177 1.81 0.83 11.55
CA SER A 177 3.10 0.17 11.23
C SER A 177 4.28 1.16 11.24
N ILE A 178 4.10 2.37 10.69
CA ILE A 178 5.11 3.45 10.74
C ILE A 178 5.39 3.85 12.18
N LYS A 179 4.35 4.00 13.00
CA LYS A 179 4.48 4.37 14.41
C LYS A 179 5.24 3.30 15.19
N ASP A 180 4.90 2.03 15.00
CA ASP A 180 5.57 0.91 15.67
C ASP A 180 7.06 0.86 15.29
N TRP A 181 7.38 1.05 14.00
CA TRP A 181 8.76 1.18 13.55
C TRP A 181 9.49 2.38 14.18
N GLN A 182 8.85 3.55 14.26
CA GLN A 182 9.43 4.73 14.90
C GLN A 182 9.69 4.52 16.39
N ASP A 183 8.80 3.81 17.08
CA ASP A 183 8.91 3.56 18.51
C ASP A 183 9.98 2.49 18.80
N ASP A 184 10.11 1.45 17.95
CA ASP A 184 11.25 0.50 18.02
C ASP A 184 12.58 1.19 17.70
N SER A 185 12.61 2.10 16.73
CA SER A 185 13.82 2.88 16.36
C SER A 185 14.31 3.83 17.45
N LYS A 186 13.46 4.21 18.41
CA LYS A 186 13.84 5.01 19.58
C LYS A 186 14.39 4.15 20.73
N SER A 187 14.30 2.83 20.63
CA SER A 187 14.79 1.91 21.66
C SER A 187 16.31 2.01 21.76
N LEU A 188 16.82 2.43 22.93
CA LEU A 188 18.26 2.62 23.19
C LEU A 188 19.11 1.34 23.04
N TRP A 189 18.46 0.18 22.94
CA TRP A 189 19.11 -1.13 22.92
C TRP A 189 19.12 -1.80 21.54
N ARG A 190 18.54 -1.16 20.52
CA ARG A 190 18.50 -1.66 19.15
C ARG A 190 19.03 -0.62 18.18
N GLN A 191 19.76 -1.07 17.16
CA GLN A 191 20.04 -0.21 16.02
C GLN A 191 18.70 0.09 15.32
N PRO A 192 18.44 1.34 14.89
CA PRO A 192 17.23 1.66 14.14
C PRO A 192 17.10 0.75 12.93
N SER A 193 15.94 0.12 12.76
CA SER A 193 15.69 -0.68 11.57
C SER A 193 15.64 0.23 10.35
N THR A 194 16.27 -0.18 9.25
CA THR A 194 16.17 0.49 7.94
C THR A 194 15.00 -0.05 7.12
N GLU A 195 14.18 -0.93 7.70
CA GLU A 195 13.03 -1.53 7.04
C GLU A 195 11.82 -1.53 7.99
N MET A 196 10.63 -1.30 7.45
CA MET A 196 9.36 -1.55 8.14
C MET A 196 8.51 -2.53 7.34
N GLY A 197 7.71 -3.33 8.03
CA GLY A 197 6.70 -4.18 7.39
C GLY A 197 5.29 -3.68 7.73
N PHE A 198 4.36 -3.78 6.78
CA PHE A 198 2.94 -3.62 7.06
C PHE A 198 2.13 -4.75 6.43
N THR A 199 1.01 -5.09 7.06
CA THR A 199 0.08 -6.10 6.54
C THR A 199 -0.84 -5.49 5.49
N ALA A 200 -0.96 -6.18 4.37
CA ALA A 200 -1.98 -5.98 3.34
C ALA A 200 -2.75 -7.28 3.14
N TYR A 201 -3.87 -7.22 2.42
CA TYR A 201 -4.74 -8.37 2.20
C TYR A 201 -5.04 -8.52 0.72
N ASN A 202 -4.94 -9.74 0.19
CA ASN A 202 -5.33 -10.02 -1.19
C ASN A 202 -6.87 -9.98 -1.37
N ALA A 203 -7.35 -10.25 -2.58
CA ALA A 203 -8.79 -10.29 -2.86
C ALA A 203 -9.56 -11.40 -2.11
N ASP A 204 -8.87 -12.46 -1.66
CA ASP A 204 -9.45 -13.56 -0.87
C ASP A 204 -9.40 -13.29 0.65
N GLY A 205 -8.75 -12.19 1.07
CA GLY A 205 -8.59 -11.84 2.48
C GLY A 205 -7.37 -12.48 3.14
N ASP A 206 -6.50 -13.14 2.37
CA ASP A 206 -5.25 -13.68 2.90
C ASP A 206 -4.24 -12.55 3.16
N PRO A 207 -3.58 -12.56 4.32
CA PRO A 207 -2.59 -11.56 4.66
C PRO A 207 -1.29 -11.73 3.85
N VAL A 208 -0.72 -10.60 3.47
CA VAL A 208 0.55 -10.45 2.77
C VAL A 208 1.38 -9.40 3.51
N ILE A 209 2.67 -9.64 3.69
CA ILE A 209 3.56 -8.66 4.31
C ILE A 209 4.25 -7.84 3.22
N ILE A 210 4.16 -6.52 3.36
CA ILE A 210 4.83 -5.57 2.48
C ILE A 210 5.96 -4.90 3.25
N MET A 211 7.19 -5.12 2.79
CA MET A 211 8.41 -4.56 3.37
C MET A 211 8.79 -3.26 2.66
N VAL A 212 9.01 -2.19 3.42
CA VAL A 212 9.41 -0.87 2.93
C VAL A 212 10.80 -0.56 3.45
N ASP A 213 11.71 -0.28 2.54
CA ASP A 213 13.03 0.26 2.86
C ASP A 213 12.85 1.73 3.30
N ILE A 214 13.28 2.07 4.53
CA ILE A 214 13.28 3.42 5.07
C ILE A 214 14.74 3.90 5.12
N VAL A 215 15.04 4.92 4.32
CA VAL A 215 16.39 5.50 4.15
C VAL A 215 16.49 6.85 4.85
#